data_AF-A0AAP6D1R7-F1
#
_entry.id   AF-A0AAP6D1R7-F1
#
_cell.length_a   1.000
_cell.length_b   1.000
_cell.length_c   1.000
_cell.angle_alpha   90.00
_cell.angle_beta   90.00
_cell.angle_gamma   90.00
#
_symmetry.space_group_name_H-M   'P 1'
#
loop_
_entity.id
_entity.type
_entity.pdbx_description
1 polymer ?
#
loop_
_entity_poly.entity_id
_entity_poly.type
_entity_poly.pdbx_seq_one_letter_code
_entity_poly.pdbx_strand_id
1 'polypeptide(L)'
;ANGVIEYRAYVQGTTDIVFKLTLNAGEDRYQFELFAQLDHPNGNGENELVIDFPVNATDFDGDVSNTISLPITVVDDVPSITGVDNSSQLTIDEDDLPAGSDTSGLRVLDGHFNVVAGADEIVSYHVSDLAGAVAGLQSNGQDVELRLVSEADGVSTYEAVIVGTNTQIFTLTLDAKDNSYQFELVG
;
A
#
# COMPACT_ATOMS: atom_id res chain seq x y z
N ALA A 1 6.44 -40.98 18.88
CA ALA A 1 6.02 -39.70 18.27
C ALA A 1 4.85 -40.00 17.34
N ASN A 2 3.82 -39.17 17.28
CA ASN A 2 2.63 -39.42 16.44
C ASN A 2 2.90 -39.18 14.93
N GLY A 3 4.16 -39.27 14.49
CA GLY A 3 4.57 -38.94 13.12
C GLY A 3 4.49 -37.45 12.76
N VAL A 4 4.12 -36.57 13.70
CA VAL A 4 3.98 -35.12 13.46
C VAL A 4 5.25 -34.38 13.85
N ILE A 5 5.78 -33.59 12.92
CA ILE A 5 6.92 -32.68 13.13
C ILE A 5 6.50 -31.28 12.68
N GLU A 6 6.85 -30.28 13.47
CA GLU A 6 6.61 -28.87 13.15
C GLU A 6 7.94 -28.12 12.98
N TYR A 7 8.01 -27.34 11.91
CA TYR A 7 9.08 -26.39 11.63
C TYR A 7 8.49 -24.98 11.65
N ARG A 8 9.19 -24.05 12.30
CA ARG A 8 8.76 -22.64 12.41
C ARG A 8 9.91 -21.74 11.97
N ALA A 9 9.59 -20.77 11.12
CA ALA A 9 10.51 -19.70 10.75
C ALA A 9 10.19 -18.44 11.54
N TYR A 10 11.22 -17.69 11.91
CA TYR A 10 11.12 -16.48 12.73
C TYR A 10 11.89 -15.33 12.09
N VAL A 11 11.43 -14.10 12.33
CA VAL A 11 12.24 -12.91 12.01
C VAL A 11 13.49 -12.93 12.89
N GLN A 12 14.65 -12.77 12.28
CA GLN A 12 15.93 -12.93 12.97
C GLN A 12 16.04 -12.00 14.19
N GLY A 13 16.32 -12.57 15.36
CA GLY A 13 16.45 -11.81 16.61
C GLY A 13 15.14 -11.52 17.35
N THR A 14 14.01 -12.01 16.85
CA THR A 14 12.68 -11.84 17.48
C THR A 14 12.05 -13.19 17.83
N THR A 15 10.84 -13.16 18.39
CA THR A 15 9.96 -14.33 18.55
C THR A 15 8.82 -14.36 17.54
N ASP A 16 8.82 -13.44 16.58
CA ASP A 16 7.73 -13.26 15.63
C ASP A 16 7.81 -14.34 14.56
N ILE A 17 6.74 -15.14 14.47
CA ILE A 17 6.64 -16.26 13.55
C ILE A 17 6.28 -15.75 12.15
N VAL A 18 7.01 -16.23 11.14
CA VAL A 18 6.75 -15.90 9.73
C VAL A 18 5.87 -16.96 9.09
N PHE A 19 6.26 -18.23 9.22
CA PHE A 19 5.46 -19.36 8.75
C PHE A 19 5.69 -20.61 9.60
N LYS A 20 4.79 -21.59 9.45
CA LYS A 20 4.90 -22.94 10.03
C LYS A 20 4.69 -23.98 8.94
N LEU A 21 5.56 -24.99 8.91
CA LEU A 21 5.39 -26.21 8.14
C LEU A 21 5.19 -27.38 9.09
N THR A 22 4.05 -28.07 8.96
CA THR A 22 3.76 -29.31 9.69
C THR A 22 3.84 -30.48 8.73
N LEU A 23 4.67 -31.48 9.04
CA LEU A 23 4.71 -32.76 8.35
C LEU A 23 4.07 -33.82 9.23
N ASN A 24 3.12 -34.59 8.69
CA ASN A 24 2.44 -35.66 9.41
C ASN A 24 2.58 -36.98 8.65
N ALA A 25 3.49 -37.83 9.14
CA ALA A 25 3.76 -39.15 8.58
C ALA A 25 2.65 -40.18 8.85
N GLY A 26 1.76 -39.94 9.83
CA GLY A 26 0.62 -40.82 10.09
C GLY A 26 -0.55 -40.62 9.12
N GLU A 27 -0.61 -39.45 8.48
CA GLU A 27 -1.67 -39.05 7.53
C GLU A 27 -1.13 -38.75 6.13
N ASP A 28 0.16 -39.00 5.87
CA ASP A 28 0.85 -38.70 4.60
C ASP A 28 0.57 -37.29 4.06
N ARG A 29 0.55 -36.29 4.94
CA ARG A 29 0.17 -34.92 4.61
C ARG A 29 1.14 -33.89 5.16
N TYR A 30 1.13 -32.72 4.53
CA TYR A 30 1.74 -31.52 5.07
C TYR A 30 0.72 -30.40 5.22
N GLN A 31 1.05 -29.40 6.03
CA GLN A 31 0.32 -28.15 6.14
C GLN A 31 1.31 -26.99 6.22
N PHE A 32 1.07 -25.95 5.43
CA PHE A 32 1.81 -24.70 5.49
C PHE A 32 0.87 -23.58 5.94
N GLU A 33 1.31 -22.80 6.92
CA GLU A 33 0.58 -21.63 7.45
C GLU A 33 1.52 -20.43 7.41
N LEU A 34 1.13 -19.37 6.69
CA LEU A 34 1.83 -18.08 6.64
C LEU A 34 1.21 -17.14 7.68
N PHE A 35 2.03 -16.54 8.53
CA PHE A 35 1.62 -15.66 9.63
C PHE A 35 2.07 -14.20 9.46
N ALA A 36 3.10 -13.97 8.66
CA ALA A 36 3.60 -12.65 8.31
C ALA A 36 3.94 -12.59 6.82
N GLN A 37 3.92 -11.39 6.24
CA GLN A 37 4.34 -11.15 4.87
C GLN A 37 5.82 -11.53 4.67
N LEU A 38 6.15 -11.92 3.45
CA LEU A 38 7.51 -12.18 3.01
C LEU A 38 7.85 -11.13 1.96
N ASP A 39 9.04 -10.55 2.03
CA ASP A 39 9.48 -9.59 1.03
C ASP A 39 9.70 -10.29 -0.32
N HIS A 40 9.08 -9.77 -1.37
CA HIS A 40 9.30 -10.23 -2.74
C HIS A 40 10.36 -9.40 -3.46
N PRO A 41 11.01 -9.94 -4.51
CA PRO A 41 11.90 -9.14 -5.35
C PRO A 41 11.16 -7.92 -5.94
N ASN A 42 11.82 -6.77 -5.97
CA ASN A 42 11.27 -5.56 -6.60
C ASN A 42 10.84 -5.84 -8.05
N GLY A 43 9.56 -5.61 -8.36
CA GLY A 43 8.98 -5.81 -9.68
C GLY A 43 7.69 -5.03 -9.84
N ASN A 44 7.39 -4.59 -11.07
CA ASN A 44 6.10 -3.99 -11.40
C ASN A 44 5.13 -5.13 -11.74
N GLY A 45 4.34 -5.61 -10.77
CA GLY A 45 3.40 -6.72 -11.00
C GLY A 45 3.37 -7.71 -9.86
N GLU A 46 2.52 -8.72 -10.00
CA GLU A 46 2.50 -9.87 -9.08
C GLU A 46 3.84 -10.62 -9.18
N ASN A 47 4.46 -10.92 -8.04
CA ASN A 47 5.72 -11.66 -7.96
C ASN A 47 5.53 -12.98 -7.23
N GLU A 48 6.37 -13.97 -7.52
CA GLU A 48 6.36 -15.25 -6.82
C GLU A 48 7.65 -15.44 -6.02
N LEU A 49 7.50 -15.91 -4.78
CA LEU A 49 8.58 -16.40 -3.93
C LEU A 49 8.42 -17.89 -3.71
N VAL A 50 9.38 -18.68 -4.18
CA VAL A 50 9.38 -20.14 -4.00
C VAL A 50 10.30 -20.53 -2.85
N ILE A 51 9.76 -21.28 -1.89
CA ILE A 51 10.48 -21.86 -0.76
C ILE A 51 10.56 -23.38 -0.96
N ASP A 52 11.77 -23.89 -1.16
CA ASP A 52 12.04 -25.31 -1.35
C ASP A 52 12.42 -25.98 -0.02
N PHE A 53 11.55 -26.85 0.49
CA PHE A 53 11.82 -27.65 1.68
C PHE A 53 12.37 -29.03 1.30
N PRO A 54 13.63 -29.36 1.65
CA PRO A 54 14.13 -30.72 1.46
C PRO A 54 13.51 -31.67 2.49
N VAL A 55 12.79 -32.70 2.02
CA VAL A 55 12.08 -33.67 2.86
C VAL A 55 12.57 -35.08 2.57
N ASN A 56 12.73 -35.88 3.62
CA ASN A 56 12.92 -37.33 3.55
C ASN A 56 11.99 -38.02 4.56
N ALA A 57 11.85 -39.33 4.44
CA ALA A 57 11.10 -40.16 5.36
C ALA A 57 12.05 -41.14 6.08
N THR A 58 11.69 -41.53 7.29
CA THR A 58 12.34 -42.60 8.05
C THR A 58 11.28 -43.59 8.47
N ASP A 59 11.50 -44.87 8.20
CA ASP A 59 10.55 -45.92 8.55
C ASP A 59 10.77 -46.46 9.99
N PHE A 60 10.13 -47.59 10.31
CA PHE A 60 10.11 -48.10 11.68
C PHE A 60 11.45 -48.69 12.14
N ASP A 61 12.24 -49.28 11.25
CA ASP A 61 13.55 -49.86 11.59
C ASP A 61 14.72 -48.88 11.36
N GLY A 62 14.44 -47.71 10.79
CA GLY A 62 15.33 -46.56 10.76
C GLY A 62 15.94 -46.30 9.38
N ASP A 63 15.49 -46.99 8.34
CA ASP A 63 15.90 -46.73 6.98
C ASP A 63 15.40 -45.35 6.53
N VAL A 64 16.30 -44.56 5.93
CA VAL A 64 16.01 -43.20 5.44
C VAL A 64 15.85 -43.22 3.93
N SER A 65 14.79 -42.58 3.43
CA SER A 65 14.54 -42.45 1.99
C SER A 65 15.53 -41.51 1.31
N ASN A 66 15.46 -41.44 -0.03
CA ASN A 66 16.01 -40.30 -0.75
C ASN A 66 15.31 -38.99 -0.32
N THR A 67 15.99 -37.86 -0.51
CA THR A 67 15.42 -36.52 -0.32
C THR A 67 14.67 -36.07 -1.56
N ILE A 68 13.52 -35.41 -1.38
CA ILE A 68 12.79 -34.67 -2.41
C ILE A 68 12.65 -33.20 -1.99
N SER A 69 12.43 -32.30 -2.96
CA SER A 69 12.04 -30.91 -2.66
C SER A 69 10.52 -30.81 -2.61
N LEU A 70 9.99 -30.23 -1.54
CA LEU A 70 8.61 -29.77 -1.43
C LEU A 70 8.59 -28.25 -1.69
N PRO A 71 8.17 -27.81 -2.88
CA PRO A 71 8.08 -26.39 -3.19
C PRO A 71 6.81 -25.78 -2.59
N ILE A 72 6.95 -24.63 -1.95
CA ILE A 72 5.85 -23.75 -1.53
C ILE A 72 6.00 -22.42 -2.25
N THR A 73 5.01 -22.06 -3.08
CA THR A 73 4.97 -20.76 -3.76
C THR A 73 4.12 -19.78 -2.97
N VAL A 74 4.70 -18.62 -2.63
CA VAL A 74 4.01 -17.48 -2.02
C VAL A 74 3.92 -16.37 -3.07
N VAL A 75 2.70 -15.90 -3.35
CA VAL A 75 2.43 -14.86 -4.35
C VAL A 75 2.32 -13.51 -3.67
N ASP A 76 2.92 -12.50 -4.28
CA ASP A 76 2.77 -11.08 -3.97
C ASP A 76 1.75 -10.44 -4.90
N ASP A 77 0.85 -9.65 -4.33
CA ASP A 77 -0.25 -9.00 -5.03
C ASP A 77 0.06 -7.51 -5.20
N VAL A 78 -0.32 -6.93 -6.35
CA VAL A 78 -0.13 -5.50 -6.62
C VAL A 78 -1.18 -4.65 -5.88
N PRO A 79 -0.80 -3.52 -5.26
CA PRO A 79 -1.77 -2.63 -4.63
C PRO A 79 -2.74 -2.01 -5.64
N SER A 80 -3.98 -1.76 -5.20
CA SER A 80 -5.03 -1.16 -6.02
C SER A 80 -5.85 -0.12 -5.27
N ILE A 81 -6.07 1.03 -5.91
CA ILE A 81 -7.09 2.01 -5.50
C ILE A 81 -8.40 1.64 -6.19
N THR A 82 -9.39 1.28 -5.39
CA THR A 82 -10.71 0.82 -5.86
C THR A 82 -11.76 1.94 -5.89
N GLY A 83 -11.48 3.08 -5.27
CA GLY A 83 -12.32 4.26 -5.30
C GLY A 83 -12.01 5.23 -4.15
N VAL A 84 -12.97 6.11 -3.89
CA VAL A 84 -12.98 7.05 -2.76
C VAL A 84 -14.09 6.64 -1.80
N ASP A 85 -13.86 6.74 -0.50
CA ASP A 85 -14.85 6.41 0.53
C ASP A 85 -16.10 7.30 0.37
N ASN A 86 -17.29 6.72 0.52
CA ASN A 86 -18.57 7.42 0.31
C ASN A 86 -18.83 8.54 1.34
N SER A 87 -18.12 8.54 2.47
CA SER A 87 -18.17 9.60 3.48
C SER A 87 -17.23 10.77 3.18
N SER A 88 -16.36 10.64 2.17
CA SER A 88 -15.43 11.70 1.79
C SER A 88 -16.18 12.93 1.29
N GLN A 89 -15.68 14.11 1.66
CA GLN A 89 -16.16 15.34 1.06
C GLN A 89 -15.60 15.46 -0.36
N LEU A 90 -16.40 15.99 -1.28
CA LEU A 90 -16.04 16.11 -2.72
C LEU A 90 -16.32 17.51 -3.30
N THR A 91 -16.80 18.45 -2.49
CA THR A 91 -17.21 19.77 -2.94
C THR A 91 -16.77 20.84 -1.94
N ILE A 92 -16.31 21.96 -2.47
CA ILE A 92 -15.90 23.16 -1.76
C ILE A 92 -16.42 24.37 -2.55
N ASP A 93 -16.77 25.45 -1.87
CA ASP A 93 -17.19 26.69 -2.52
C ASP A 93 -16.07 27.72 -2.52
N GLU A 94 -15.89 28.43 -3.63
CA GLU A 94 -14.89 29.51 -3.72
C GLU A 94 -15.33 30.75 -2.97
N ASP A 95 -16.64 30.94 -2.74
CA ASP A 95 -17.12 32.08 -1.99
C ASP A 95 -16.80 32.03 -0.50
N ASP A 96 -16.39 30.85 0.00
CA ASP A 96 -15.82 30.61 1.33
C ASP A 96 -14.40 31.17 1.51
N LEU A 97 -13.74 31.60 0.43
CA LEU A 97 -12.46 32.30 0.53
C LEU A 97 -12.59 33.63 1.31
N PRO A 98 -11.51 34.14 1.92
CA PRO A 98 -11.57 35.38 2.71
C PRO A 98 -12.05 36.62 1.93
N ALA A 99 -11.95 36.59 0.60
CA ALA A 99 -12.41 37.65 -0.30
C ALA A 99 -13.74 37.32 -1.00
N GLY A 100 -14.35 36.18 -0.69
CA GLY A 100 -15.60 35.70 -1.30
C GLY A 100 -16.85 36.34 -0.70
N SER A 101 -18.01 35.92 -1.21
CA SER A 101 -19.31 36.49 -0.82
C SER A 101 -19.92 35.86 0.45
N ASP A 102 -19.49 34.66 0.84
CA ASP A 102 -19.95 33.96 2.04
C ASP A 102 -18.77 33.25 2.70
N THR A 103 -18.20 33.80 3.77
CA THR A 103 -17.01 33.22 4.40
C THR A 103 -17.34 32.22 5.51
N SER A 104 -18.52 31.61 5.49
CA SER A 104 -19.02 30.78 6.60
C SER A 104 -18.87 29.27 6.40
N GLY A 105 -18.60 28.82 5.18
CA GLY A 105 -18.38 27.42 4.85
C GLY A 105 -16.94 26.95 5.04
N LEU A 106 -16.66 25.76 4.49
CA LEU A 106 -15.42 25.03 4.71
C LEU A 106 -14.47 25.27 3.55
N ARG A 107 -13.21 25.52 3.88
CA ARG A 107 -12.12 25.63 2.89
C ARG A 107 -11.24 24.39 2.81
N VAL A 108 -11.55 23.40 3.65
CA VAL A 108 -10.81 22.14 3.77
C VAL A 108 -11.78 21.01 3.50
N LEU A 109 -11.31 20.04 2.75
CA LEU A 109 -12.03 18.84 2.33
C LEU A 109 -11.15 17.64 2.65
N ASP A 110 -11.69 16.76 3.50
CA ASP A 110 -11.03 15.51 3.87
C ASP A 110 -11.75 14.32 3.23
N GLY A 111 -10.97 13.30 2.88
CA GLY A 111 -11.48 12.06 2.35
C GLY A 111 -10.50 10.91 2.51
N HIS A 112 -10.95 9.72 2.12
CA HIS A 112 -10.16 8.50 2.18
C HIS A 112 -10.24 7.73 0.87
N PHE A 113 -9.14 7.07 0.50
CA PHE A 113 -9.11 6.09 -0.58
C PHE A 113 -9.62 4.75 -0.08
N ASN A 114 -10.39 4.06 -0.93
CA ASN A 114 -10.64 2.63 -0.76
C ASN A 114 -9.51 1.86 -1.43
N VAL A 115 -8.67 1.18 -0.65
CA VAL A 115 -7.49 0.47 -1.16
C VAL A 115 -7.45 -1.00 -0.81
N VAL A 116 -6.80 -1.77 -1.67
CA VAL A 116 -6.33 -3.11 -1.41
C VAL A 116 -4.82 -3.05 -1.45
N ALA A 117 -4.17 -3.24 -0.31
CA ALA A 117 -2.71 -3.11 -0.20
C ALA A 117 -1.97 -4.27 -0.88
N GLY A 118 -2.63 -5.42 -1.01
CA GLY A 118 -2.02 -6.64 -1.54
C GLY A 118 -1.36 -7.43 -0.40
N ALA A 119 -0.13 -7.89 -0.63
CA ALA A 119 0.65 -8.63 0.36
C ALA A 119 1.38 -7.73 1.37
N ASP A 120 1.71 -6.50 0.97
CA ASP A 120 2.42 -5.49 1.77
C ASP A 120 1.56 -4.23 2.03
N GLU A 121 2.11 -3.25 2.75
CA GLU A 121 1.44 -1.98 3.05
C GLU A 121 1.51 -0.99 1.89
N ILE A 122 0.51 -0.09 1.80
CA ILE A 122 0.62 1.09 0.93
C ILE A 122 1.62 2.06 1.53
N VAL A 123 2.64 2.46 0.76
CA VAL A 123 3.72 3.33 1.25
C VAL A 123 3.68 4.75 0.72
N SER A 124 3.00 5.01 -0.40
CA SER A 124 2.86 6.37 -0.95
C SER A 124 1.67 6.47 -1.91
N TYR A 125 1.17 7.70 -2.07
CA TYR A 125 0.24 8.07 -3.13
C TYR A 125 0.84 9.21 -3.96
N HIS A 126 0.55 9.21 -5.26
CA HIS A 126 0.96 10.28 -6.16
C HIS A 126 -0.12 10.64 -7.17
N VAL A 127 -0.18 11.93 -7.52
CA VAL A 127 -0.88 12.38 -8.72
C VAL A 127 -0.04 12.01 -9.93
N SER A 128 -0.52 11.08 -10.75
CA SER A 128 0.23 10.51 -11.88
C SER A 128 0.36 11.45 -13.08
N ASP A 129 -0.58 12.37 -13.27
CA ASP A 129 -0.56 13.39 -14.32
C ASP A 129 -0.87 14.77 -13.74
N LEU A 130 0.19 15.46 -13.28
CA LEU A 130 0.07 16.80 -12.70
C LEU A 130 -0.47 17.83 -13.70
N ALA A 131 -0.05 17.75 -14.97
CA ALA A 131 -0.45 18.70 -16.00
C ALA A 131 -1.91 18.48 -16.41
N GLY A 132 -2.32 17.22 -16.57
CA GLY A 132 -3.71 16.85 -16.83
C GLY A 132 -4.65 17.24 -15.71
N ALA A 133 -4.22 17.10 -14.45
CA ALA A 133 -5.04 17.44 -13.28
C ALA A 133 -5.49 18.91 -13.23
N VAL A 134 -4.68 19.83 -13.77
CA VAL A 134 -5.00 21.27 -13.80
C VAL A 134 -5.18 21.84 -15.22
N ALA A 135 -5.34 20.97 -16.22
CA ALA A 135 -5.49 21.39 -17.60
C ALA A 135 -6.72 22.28 -17.80
N GLY A 136 -6.49 23.52 -18.26
CA GLY A 136 -7.54 24.51 -18.52
C GLY A 136 -8.04 25.24 -17.27
N LEU A 137 -7.50 24.95 -16.08
CA LEU A 137 -7.79 25.73 -14.88
C LEU A 137 -7.09 27.09 -14.96
N GLN A 138 -7.83 28.14 -14.58
CA GLN A 138 -7.32 29.50 -14.54
C GLN A 138 -7.75 30.19 -13.26
N SER A 139 -6.87 31.01 -12.69
CA SER A 139 -7.20 31.98 -11.64
C SER A 139 -6.91 33.38 -12.15
N ASN A 140 -7.91 34.27 -12.06
CA ASN A 140 -7.83 35.63 -12.62
C ASN A 140 -7.42 35.67 -14.11
N GLY A 141 -7.83 34.67 -14.88
CA GLY A 141 -7.48 34.53 -16.31
C GLY A 141 -6.03 34.11 -16.58
N GLN A 142 -5.28 33.70 -15.55
CA GLN A 142 -3.94 33.15 -15.67
C GLN A 142 -3.97 31.64 -15.40
N ASP A 143 -3.19 30.88 -16.17
CA ASP A 143 -3.14 29.42 -16.04
C ASP A 143 -2.58 28.98 -14.67
N VAL A 144 -3.02 27.79 -14.23
CA VAL A 144 -2.59 27.15 -12.99
C VAL A 144 -1.63 25.99 -13.29
N GLU A 145 -0.62 25.81 -12.44
CA GLU A 145 0.26 24.64 -12.44
C GLU A 145 0.25 23.96 -11.07
N LEU A 146 0.28 22.62 -11.07
CA LEU A 146 0.37 21.79 -9.87
C LEU A 146 1.79 21.27 -9.69
N ARG A 147 2.37 21.45 -8.51
CA ARG A 147 3.76 21.08 -8.19
C ARG A 147 3.79 20.13 -7.01
N LEU A 148 4.60 19.08 -7.08
CA LEU A 148 5.00 18.31 -5.88
C LEU A 148 5.96 19.18 -5.05
N VAL A 149 5.63 19.39 -3.77
CA VAL A 149 6.39 20.26 -2.87
C VAL A 149 7.14 19.45 -1.82
N SER A 150 6.55 18.37 -1.34
CA SER A 150 7.22 17.43 -0.42
C SER A 150 6.74 16.01 -0.61
N GLU A 151 7.65 15.08 -0.38
CA GLU A 151 7.38 13.66 -0.28
C GLU A 151 8.25 13.11 0.84
N ALA A 152 7.63 12.78 1.97
CA ALA A 152 8.33 12.31 3.14
C ALA A 152 7.43 11.41 3.97
N ASP A 153 7.98 10.27 4.40
CA ASP A 153 7.31 9.37 5.35
C ASP A 153 5.89 8.99 4.89
N GLY A 154 5.73 8.63 3.61
CA GLY A 154 4.45 8.24 3.01
C GLY A 154 3.44 9.36 2.78
N VAL A 155 3.82 10.62 3.01
CA VAL A 155 2.99 11.80 2.76
C VAL A 155 3.51 12.58 1.56
N SER A 156 2.64 12.79 0.58
CA SER A 156 2.90 13.62 -0.60
C SER A 156 2.09 14.92 -0.52
N THR A 157 2.73 16.08 -0.66
CA THR A 157 2.07 17.39 -0.65
C THR A 157 2.30 18.11 -1.97
N TYR A 158 1.21 18.61 -2.54
CA TYR A 158 1.18 19.35 -3.78
C TYR A 158 0.63 20.75 -3.56
N GLU A 159 1.13 21.70 -4.35
CA GLU A 159 0.62 23.07 -4.39
C GLU A 159 0.22 23.43 -5.82
N ALA A 160 -0.99 23.94 -5.98
CA ALA A 160 -1.41 24.60 -7.20
C ALA A 160 -1.11 26.10 -7.12
N VAL A 161 -0.43 26.64 -8.11
CA VAL A 161 -0.06 28.05 -8.18
C VAL A 161 -0.38 28.64 -9.54
N ILE A 162 -0.51 29.97 -9.59
CA ILE A 162 -0.55 30.69 -10.88
C ILE A 162 0.82 30.56 -11.57
N VAL A 163 0.80 30.15 -12.84
CA VAL A 163 1.99 29.94 -13.66
C VAL A 163 2.90 31.16 -13.65
N GLY A 164 4.19 30.93 -13.40
CA GLY A 164 5.21 31.99 -13.32
C GLY A 164 5.16 32.83 -12.04
N THR A 165 4.38 32.44 -11.04
CA THR A 165 4.30 33.10 -9.73
C THR A 165 4.45 32.10 -8.58
N ASN A 166 4.34 32.61 -7.35
CA ASN A 166 4.18 31.82 -6.12
C ASN A 166 2.80 32.05 -5.47
N THR A 167 1.83 32.58 -6.23
CA THR A 167 0.47 32.76 -5.74
C THR A 167 -0.21 31.40 -5.70
N GLN A 168 -0.38 30.88 -4.49
CA GLN A 168 -1.03 29.60 -4.22
C GLN A 168 -2.55 29.71 -4.33
N ILE A 169 -3.16 28.71 -4.96
CA ILE A 169 -4.61 28.57 -5.13
C ILE A 169 -5.12 27.48 -4.18
N PHE A 170 -4.51 26.30 -4.19
CA PHE A 170 -4.87 25.21 -3.27
C PHE A 170 -3.67 24.34 -2.89
N THR A 171 -3.83 23.58 -1.82
CA THR A 171 -2.95 22.47 -1.45
C THR A 171 -3.69 21.14 -1.57
N LEU A 172 -2.94 20.08 -1.88
CA LEU A 172 -3.42 18.70 -1.83
C LEU A 172 -2.38 17.86 -1.07
N THR A 173 -2.80 17.21 -0.01
CA THR A 173 -1.99 16.25 0.74
C THR A 173 -2.56 14.86 0.58
N LEU A 174 -1.72 13.88 0.27
CA LEU A 174 -2.06 12.46 0.21
C LEU A 174 -1.25 11.73 1.26
N ASP A 175 -1.91 10.97 2.15
CA ASP A 175 -1.27 10.26 3.26
C ASP A 175 -1.47 8.74 3.13
N ALA A 176 -0.37 8.00 2.94
CA ALA A 176 -0.38 6.54 2.84
C ALA A 176 -0.61 5.83 4.18
N LYS A 177 -0.39 6.50 5.31
CA LYS A 177 -0.45 5.86 6.64
C LYS A 177 -1.86 5.51 7.06
N ASP A 178 -2.82 6.33 6.67
CA ASP A 178 -4.25 6.16 6.99
C ASP A 178 -5.14 6.16 5.75
N ASN A 179 -4.53 6.17 4.55
CA ASN A 179 -5.22 6.23 3.27
C ASN A 179 -6.06 7.49 3.07
N SER A 180 -5.75 8.57 3.78
CA SER A 180 -6.47 9.83 3.68
C SER A 180 -5.91 10.75 2.60
N TYR A 181 -6.72 11.73 2.24
CA TYR A 181 -6.28 12.92 1.53
C TYR A 181 -6.98 14.15 2.09
N GLN A 182 -6.31 15.29 2.00
CA GLN A 182 -6.84 16.60 2.36
C GLN A 182 -6.60 17.57 1.21
N PHE A 183 -7.64 18.29 0.83
CA PHE A 183 -7.57 19.43 -0.08
C PHE A 183 -7.91 20.71 0.69
N GLU A 184 -7.12 21.76 0.51
CA GLU A 184 -7.41 23.07 1.09
C GLU A 184 -7.39 24.16 0.03
N LEU A 185 -8.48 24.92 -0.09
CA LEU A 185 -8.57 26.09 -0.95
C LEU A 185 -7.98 27.30 -0.24
N VAL A 186 -6.90 27.87 -0.77
CA VAL A 186 -6.07 28.87 -0.10
C VAL A 186 -6.26 30.30 -0.65
N GLY A 187 -6.47 30.46 -1.95
CA GLY A 187 -6.47 31.79 -2.59
C GLY A 187 -7.11 31.88 -3.96
#